data_AF-A0A6C0AC70-F1
#
_entry.id   AF-A0A6C0AC70-F1
#
_cell.length_a   1.000
_cell.length_b   1.000
_cell.length_c   1.000
_cell.angle_alpha   90.00
_cell.angle_beta   90.00
_cell.angle_gamma   90.00
#
_symmetry.space_group_name_H-M   'P 1'
#
loop_
_entity.id
_entity.type
_entity.pdbx_description
1 polymer ?
#
loop_
_entity_poly.entity_id
_entity_poly.type
_entity_poly.pdbx_seq_one_letter_code
_entity_poly.pdbx_strand_id
1 'polypeptide(L)'
;MYKNINDSIKYYKSKGFTYIEAPWTVDKEVSAVTKPKEKNDFYVKDKVLVGSGEQSFLQLIKDNKLQLGSYVCVTPCFRDEDEDETHKTYFLKTELIDTLNPNIKRLQEIVELAMQFYSEYVDVEVIKIQEGSYDIIDKNSKIELGSYSLKKYQNIGWICGTGCAEPRLTMCYRKSKPIGYHESIIPKRVCGSYRKIMEEIDEFEDAVLLDNKVMALVELSDVLGAIELYLKENHPSISLNDLNKMSFLTHRAFLNGRRKNEQNKDVNLVK
;
A
#
# COMPACT_ATOMS: atom_id res chain seq x y z
N MET A 1 2.89 10.39 -0.82
CA MET A 1 3.98 9.48 -0.42
C MET A 1 3.53 8.47 0.64
N TYR A 2 3.39 8.83 1.93
CA TYR A 2 2.98 7.85 2.97
C TYR A 2 1.60 7.22 2.76
N LYS A 3 0.69 7.96 2.12
CA LYS A 3 -0.62 7.44 1.72
C LYS A 3 -0.50 6.20 0.80
N ASN A 4 0.38 6.23 -0.18
CA ASN A 4 0.57 5.12 -1.14
C ASN A 4 1.11 3.86 -0.44
N ILE A 5 1.99 4.03 0.54
CA ILE A 5 2.46 2.93 1.41
C ILE A 5 1.29 2.33 2.19
N ASN A 6 0.45 3.15 2.81
CA ASN A 6 -0.74 2.68 3.54
C ASN A 6 -1.76 2.00 2.61
N ASP A 7 -1.98 2.55 1.42
CA ASP A 7 -2.87 1.98 0.41
C ASP A 7 -2.37 0.63 -0.09
N SER A 8 -1.05 0.48 -0.21
CA SER A 8 -0.39 -0.80 -0.50
C SER A 8 -0.68 -1.82 0.61
N ILE A 9 -0.50 -1.46 1.89
CA ILE A 9 -0.84 -2.34 3.02
C ILE A 9 -2.30 -2.79 2.95
N LYS A 10 -3.24 -1.84 2.82
CA LYS A 10 -4.68 -2.14 2.73
C LYS A 10 -5.00 -3.04 1.55
N TYR A 11 -4.39 -2.77 0.40
CA TYR A 11 -4.54 -3.57 -0.81
C TYR A 11 -4.13 -5.02 -0.56
N TYR A 12 -2.89 -5.27 -0.14
CA TYR A 12 -2.41 -6.64 0.04
C TYR A 12 -3.11 -7.37 1.19
N LYS A 13 -3.50 -6.67 2.26
CA LYS A 13 -4.37 -7.25 3.29
C LYS A 13 -5.71 -7.75 2.73
N SER A 14 -6.34 -6.98 1.83
CA SER A 14 -7.56 -7.42 1.15
C SER A 14 -7.34 -8.62 0.21
N LYS A 15 -6.09 -8.92 -0.14
CA LYS A 15 -5.68 -10.09 -0.96
C LYS A 15 -5.18 -11.26 -0.10
N GLY A 16 -5.35 -11.21 1.21
CA GLY A 16 -5.01 -12.30 2.13
C GLY A 16 -3.61 -12.24 2.73
N PHE A 17 -2.83 -11.18 2.47
CA PHE A 17 -1.55 -10.98 3.15
C PHE A 17 -1.78 -10.50 4.60
N THR A 18 -0.99 -11.01 5.53
CA THR A 18 -0.99 -10.52 6.90
C THR A 18 0.03 -9.40 7.06
N TYR A 19 -0.40 -8.24 7.56
CA TYR A 19 0.53 -7.18 7.89
C TYR A 19 1.31 -7.52 9.16
N ILE A 20 2.62 -7.35 9.14
CA ILE A 20 3.47 -7.49 10.32
C ILE A 20 4.43 -6.32 10.45
N GLU A 21 4.74 -5.97 11.70
CA GLU A 21 5.89 -5.12 12.02
C GLU A 21 7.17 -5.97 11.91
N ALA A 22 8.16 -5.47 11.18
CA ALA A 22 9.40 -6.20 10.90
C ALA A 22 10.63 -5.39 11.37
N PRO A 23 11.71 -6.06 11.81
CA PRO A 23 12.87 -5.38 12.35
C PRO A 23 13.63 -4.62 11.24
N TRP A 24 14.07 -3.39 11.51
CA TRP A 24 14.87 -2.60 10.56
C TRP A 24 16.37 -2.91 10.61
N THR A 25 16.77 -3.79 11.52
CA THR A 25 18.13 -4.29 11.65
C THR A 25 18.15 -5.80 11.70
N VAL A 26 19.11 -6.42 11.02
CA VAL A 26 19.27 -7.87 10.93
C VAL A 26 20.70 -8.27 11.21
N ASP A 27 20.92 -9.56 11.45
CA ASP A 27 22.25 -10.12 11.58
C ASP A 27 22.96 -10.04 10.22
N LYS A 28 24.28 -9.81 10.24
CA LYS A 28 25.08 -9.66 9.01
C LYS A 28 24.93 -10.84 8.05
N GLU A 29 24.83 -12.06 8.59
CA GLU A 29 24.63 -13.27 7.79
C GLU A 29 23.26 -13.31 7.08
N VAL A 30 22.22 -12.70 7.67
CA VAL A 30 20.89 -12.57 7.04
C VAL A 30 20.95 -11.54 5.91
N SER A 31 21.61 -10.40 6.14
CA SER A 31 21.83 -9.40 5.08
C SER A 31 22.55 -10.02 3.87
N ALA A 32 23.60 -10.82 4.13
CA ALA A 32 24.41 -11.48 3.11
C ALA A 32 23.65 -12.48 2.22
N VAL A 33 22.44 -12.91 2.60
CA VAL A 33 21.61 -13.81 1.78
C VAL A 33 21.14 -13.13 0.49
N THR A 34 20.79 -11.84 0.57
CA THR A 34 20.12 -11.12 -0.53
C THR A 34 20.89 -9.90 -1.01
N LYS A 35 21.81 -9.37 -0.19
CA LYS A 35 22.64 -8.22 -0.55
C LYS A 35 23.65 -8.60 -1.65
N PRO A 36 23.84 -7.76 -2.68
CA PRO A 36 24.94 -7.94 -3.63
C PRO A 36 26.32 -7.92 -2.95
N LYS A 37 27.29 -8.69 -3.47
CA LYS A 37 28.59 -8.92 -2.80
C LYS A 37 29.46 -7.67 -2.75
N GLU A 38 29.31 -6.81 -3.74
CA GLU A 38 30.04 -5.56 -3.94
C GLU A 38 29.50 -4.39 -3.11
N LYS A 39 28.36 -4.56 -2.44
CA LYS A 39 27.69 -3.51 -1.68
C LYS A 39 27.98 -3.60 -0.17
N ASN A 40 28.19 -2.46 0.47
CA ASN A 40 28.48 -2.38 1.89
C ASN A 40 27.21 -2.49 2.75
N ASP A 41 27.39 -2.98 3.98
CA ASP A 41 26.35 -2.90 5.02
C ASP A 41 26.51 -1.61 5.82
N PHE A 42 25.39 -1.03 6.28
CA PHE A 42 25.39 0.03 7.28
C PHE A 42 25.18 -0.56 8.66
N TYR A 43 26.12 -0.36 9.58
CA TYR A 43 26.11 -1.01 10.90
C TYR A 43 25.38 -0.17 11.96
N VAL A 44 24.62 -0.87 12.80
CA VAL A 44 24.06 -0.36 14.06
C VAL A 44 24.44 -1.35 15.15
N LYS A 45 25.50 -1.01 15.90
CA LYS A 45 26.15 -1.92 16.86
C LYS A 45 26.61 -3.21 16.18
N ASP A 46 26.13 -4.36 16.63
CA ASP A 46 26.42 -5.71 16.14
C ASP A 46 25.52 -6.15 14.98
N LYS A 47 24.51 -5.34 14.62
CA LYS A 47 23.58 -5.60 13.52
C LYS A 47 23.80 -4.64 12.36
N VAL A 48 23.13 -4.93 11.24
CA VAL A 48 23.14 -4.10 10.04
C VAL A 48 21.74 -3.64 9.67
N LEU A 49 21.64 -2.43 9.13
CA LEU A 49 20.38 -1.91 8.58
C LEU A 49 19.96 -2.72 7.35
N VAL A 50 18.65 -2.89 7.18
CA VAL A 50 18.10 -3.66 6.07
C VAL A 50 18.16 -2.89 4.75
N GLY A 51 18.58 -3.55 3.67
CA GLY A 51 18.45 -3.06 2.30
C GLY A 51 17.08 -3.35 1.68
N SER A 52 16.29 -4.21 2.32
CA SER A 52 14.93 -4.56 1.94
C SER A 52 14.14 -5.21 3.08
N GLY A 53 12.81 -5.16 3.01
CA GLY A 53 11.92 -5.86 3.95
C GLY A 53 12.08 -7.38 3.86
N GLU A 54 12.55 -7.91 2.72
CA GLU A 54 12.89 -9.32 2.55
C GLU A 54 13.88 -9.80 3.63
N GLN A 55 14.92 -9.02 3.89
CA GLN A 55 15.89 -9.34 4.95
C GLN A 55 15.24 -9.36 6.33
N SER A 56 14.28 -8.47 6.56
CA SER A 56 13.53 -8.40 7.82
C SER A 56 12.68 -9.66 8.03
N PHE A 57 12.02 -10.15 6.98
CA PHE A 57 11.30 -11.42 7.03
C PHE A 57 12.23 -12.61 7.27
N LEU A 58 13.38 -12.65 6.58
CA LEU A 58 14.37 -13.72 6.76
C LEU A 58 14.91 -13.75 8.20
N GLN A 59 15.12 -12.59 8.83
CA GLN A 59 15.50 -12.54 10.25
C GLN A 59 14.39 -13.11 11.14
N LEU A 60 13.13 -12.75 10.89
CA LEU A 60 12.01 -13.29 11.68
C LEU A 60 11.86 -14.81 11.51
N ILE A 61 12.11 -15.34 10.31
CA ILE A 61 12.13 -16.78 10.04
C ILE A 61 13.29 -17.44 10.79
N LYS A 62 14.51 -16.88 10.70
CA LYS A 62 15.69 -17.36 11.45
C LYS A 62 15.44 -17.40 12.96
N ASP A 63 14.78 -16.37 13.48
CA ASP A 63 14.42 -16.23 14.90
C ASP A 63 13.24 -17.14 15.33
N ASN A 64 12.65 -17.92 14.41
CA ASN A 64 11.41 -18.69 14.62
C ASN A 64 10.22 -17.84 15.09
N LYS A 65 10.17 -16.56 14.67
CA LYS A 65 9.11 -15.59 14.98
C LYS A 65 8.09 -15.39 13.87
N LEU A 66 8.31 -16.00 12.70
CA LEU A 66 7.39 -15.96 11.58
C LEU A 66 7.04 -17.38 11.13
N GLN A 67 5.76 -17.71 11.18
CA GLN A 67 5.24 -18.97 10.65
C GLN A 67 5.12 -18.91 9.13
N LEU A 68 4.99 -20.06 8.47
CA LEU A 68 4.72 -20.10 7.03
C LEU A 68 3.42 -19.35 6.71
N GLY A 69 3.47 -18.49 5.70
CA GLY A 69 2.38 -17.58 5.37
C GLY A 69 2.72 -16.60 4.25
N SER A 70 1.73 -15.77 3.91
CA SER A 70 1.88 -14.62 3.01
C SER A 70 1.79 -13.34 3.85
N TYR A 71 2.84 -12.51 3.82
CA TYR A 71 2.95 -11.33 4.68
C TYR A 71 3.34 -10.08 3.91
N VAL A 72 2.91 -8.94 4.44
CA VAL A 72 3.34 -7.61 3.99
C VAL A 72 3.92 -6.84 5.18
N CYS A 73 5.03 -6.16 5.00
CA CYS A 73 5.63 -5.28 6.02
C CYS A 73 6.01 -3.94 5.42
N VAL A 74 6.24 -2.93 6.26
CA VAL A 74 6.83 -1.65 5.85
C VAL A 74 8.21 -1.51 6.48
N THR A 75 9.20 -1.20 5.67
CA THR A 75 10.56 -0.96 6.16
C THR A 75 11.24 0.19 5.40
N PRO A 76 12.03 1.03 6.10
CA PRO A 76 13.04 1.80 5.41
C PRO A 76 14.09 0.84 4.83
N CYS A 77 14.54 1.11 3.61
CA CYS A 77 15.57 0.35 2.92
C CYS A 77 16.81 1.22 2.81
N PHE A 78 17.96 0.72 3.25
CA PHE A 78 19.24 1.41 3.23
C PHE A 78 20.20 0.71 2.28
N ARG A 79 20.69 1.41 1.26
CA ARG A 79 21.49 0.82 0.19
C ARG A 79 22.74 1.65 -0.09
N ASP A 80 23.82 0.92 -0.34
CA ASP A 80 25.10 1.48 -0.78
C ASP A 80 25.03 1.72 -2.31
N GLU A 81 24.24 2.70 -2.71
CA GLU A 81 24.01 3.06 -4.12
C GLU A 81 24.43 4.51 -4.37
N ASP A 82 24.95 4.78 -5.57
CA ASP A 82 25.15 6.15 -6.03
C ASP A 82 23.77 6.79 -6.22
N GLU A 83 23.58 8.00 -5.69
CA GLU A 83 22.28 8.66 -5.79
C GLU A 83 22.07 9.27 -7.17
N ASP A 84 20.94 8.93 -7.79
CA ASP A 84 20.43 9.59 -8.97
C ASP A 84 18.95 9.96 -8.80
N GLU A 85 18.22 10.21 -9.89
CA GLU A 85 16.79 10.54 -9.81
C GLU A 85 15.98 9.42 -9.14
N THR A 86 16.28 8.15 -9.44
CA THR A 86 15.52 6.95 -9.07
C THR A 86 16.19 6.06 -8.03
N HIS A 87 17.51 6.23 -7.83
CA HIS A 87 18.33 5.53 -6.86
C HIS A 87 18.66 6.46 -5.70
N LYS A 88 18.31 6.03 -4.49
CA LYS A 88 18.52 6.77 -3.24
C LYS A 88 19.16 5.84 -2.23
N THR A 89 20.04 6.37 -1.40
CA THR A 89 20.67 5.58 -0.32
C THR A 89 19.66 5.12 0.72
N TYR A 90 18.51 5.78 0.82
CA TYR A 90 17.39 5.34 1.65
C TYR A 90 16.03 5.68 1.04
N PHE A 91 15.07 4.78 1.25
CA PHE A 91 13.69 4.96 0.81
C PHE A 91 12.73 4.07 1.59
N LEU A 92 11.42 4.34 1.50
CA LEU A 92 10.39 3.56 2.23
C LEU A 92 9.67 2.64 1.26
N LYS A 93 9.46 1.37 1.65
CA LYS A 93 8.65 0.46 0.85
C LYS A 93 7.80 -0.50 1.68
N THR A 94 6.70 -0.95 1.10
CA THR A 94 6.09 -2.23 1.48
C THR A 94 6.82 -3.37 0.79
N GLU A 95 7.04 -4.47 1.52
CA GLU A 95 7.59 -5.72 0.97
C GLU A 95 6.59 -6.85 1.18
N LEU A 96 6.48 -7.73 0.20
CA LEU A 96 5.71 -8.96 0.22
C LEU A 96 6.65 -10.16 0.40
N ILE A 97 6.21 -11.13 1.20
CA ILE A 97 6.80 -12.46 1.22
C ILE A 97 5.69 -13.53 1.18
N ASP A 98 5.93 -14.63 0.47
CA ASP A 98 5.09 -15.83 0.52
C ASP A 98 5.96 -17.06 0.71
N THR A 99 5.71 -17.81 1.79
CA THR A 99 6.46 -19.00 2.19
C THR A 99 5.61 -20.27 2.17
N LEU A 100 4.32 -20.18 1.84
CA LEU A 100 3.40 -21.32 1.92
C LEU A 100 3.67 -22.32 0.79
N ASN A 101 3.69 -21.84 -0.45
CA ASN A 101 3.84 -22.67 -1.63
C ASN A 101 4.69 -21.92 -2.69
N PRO A 102 5.99 -21.72 -2.43
CA PRO A 102 6.86 -20.95 -3.32
C PRO A 102 7.11 -21.72 -4.62
N ASN A 103 6.37 -21.38 -5.66
CA ASN A 103 6.50 -21.94 -7.01
C ASN A 103 6.20 -20.87 -8.08
N ILE A 104 6.51 -21.18 -9.35
CA ILE A 104 6.37 -20.23 -10.46
C ILE A 104 4.92 -19.73 -10.64
N LYS A 105 3.94 -20.62 -10.50
CA LYS A 105 2.53 -20.23 -10.60
C LYS A 105 2.16 -19.23 -9.52
N ARG A 106 2.54 -19.49 -8.26
CA ARG A 106 2.29 -18.57 -7.15
C ARG A 106 3.03 -17.23 -7.32
N LEU A 107 4.24 -17.25 -7.87
CA LEU A 107 4.97 -16.03 -8.21
C LEU A 107 4.20 -15.19 -9.23
N GLN A 108 3.68 -15.81 -10.30
CA GLN A 108 2.88 -15.12 -11.32
C GLN A 108 1.61 -14.51 -10.72
N GLU A 109 0.91 -15.23 -9.83
CA GLU A 109 -0.25 -14.70 -9.11
C GLU A 109 0.12 -13.44 -8.29
N ILE A 110 1.26 -13.44 -7.60
CA ILE A 110 1.72 -12.27 -6.81
C ILE A 110 2.11 -11.09 -7.72
N VAL A 111 2.77 -11.36 -8.85
CA VAL A 111 3.09 -10.35 -9.86
C VAL A 111 1.81 -9.73 -10.43
N GLU A 112 0.79 -10.53 -10.73
CA GLU A 112 -0.51 -10.05 -11.20
C GLU A 112 -1.21 -9.16 -10.16
N LEU A 113 -1.18 -9.54 -8.88
CA LEU A 113 -1.72 -8.70 -7.80
C LEU A 113 -0.99 -7.36 -7.71
N ALA A 114 0.34 -7.35 -7.81
CA ALA A 114 1.09 -6.11 -7.75
C ALA A 114 0.90 -5.26 -9.02
N MET A 115 0.78 -5.88 -10.19
CA MET A 115 0.43 -5.19 -11.43
C MET A 115 -0.92 -4.48 -11.29
N GLN A 116 -1.94 -5.17 -10.78
CA GLN A 116 -3.25 -4.58 -10.50
C GLN A 116 -3.15 -3.38 -9.55
N PHE A 117 -2.33 -3.46 -8.50
CA PHE A 117 -2.10 -2.33 -7.59
C PHE A 117 -1.50 -1.12 -8.32
N TYR A 118 -0.42 -1.31 -9.08
CA TYR A 118 0.23 -0.20 -9.79
C TYR A 118 -0.61 0.37 -10.93
N SER A 119 -1.42 -0.45 -11.60
CA SER A 119 -2.36 0.00 -12.64
C SER A 119 -3.41 0.99 -12.13
N GLU A 120 -3.64 1.09 -10.82
CA GLU A 120 -4.50 2.14 -10.24
C GLU A 120 -3.82 3.53 -10.28
N TYR A 121 -2.50 3.58 -10.46
CA TYR A 121 -1.71 4.83 -10.46
C TYR A 121 -1.14 5.17 -11.83
N VAL A 122 -0.52 4.20 -12.52
CA VAL A 122 0.20 4.41 -13.78
C VAL A 122 0.02 3.23 -14.73
N ASP A 123 0.25 3.46 -16.02
CA ASP A 123 0.26 2.40 -17.01
C ASP A 123 1.48 1.51 -16.82
N VAL A 124 1.28 0.23 -16.52
CA VAL A 124 2.38 -0.70 -16.22
C VAL A 124 2.53 -1.84 -17.23
N GLU A 125 3.75 -2.37 -17.32
CA GLU A 125 4.06 -3.61 -18.02
C GLU A 125 4.91 -4.55 -17.15
N VAL A 126 4.69 -5.85 -17.30
CA VAL A 126 5.46 -6.89 -16.62
C VAL A 126 6.59 -7.35 -17.56
N ILE A 127 7.82 -7.31 -17.08
CA ILE A 127 9.00 -7.79 -17.78
C ILE A 127 9.51 -9.07 -17.11
N LYS A 128 9.66 -10.14 -17.88
CA LYS A 128 10.35 -11.35 -17.41
C LYS A 128 11.85 -11.13 -17.53
N ILE A 129 12.56 -11.14 -16.41
CA ILE A 129 14.03 -11.00 -16.37
C ILE A 129 14.70 -12.34 -16.64
N GLN A 130 14.23 -13.37 -15.93
CA GLN A 130 14.67 -14.76 -16.08
C GLN A 130 13.61 -15.71 -15.53
N GLU A 131 13.84 -17.01 -15.60
CA GLU A 131 12.95 -17.98 -14.95
C GLU A 131 12.88 -17.71 -13.44
N GLY A 132 11.65 -17.53 -12.93
CA GLY A 132 11.44 -17.19 -11.52
C GLY A 132 11.76 -15.75 -11.12
N SER A 133 11.92 -14.81 -12.06
CA SER A 133 12.10 -13.38 -11.76
C SER A 133 11.40 -12.46 -12.75
N TYR A 134 10.64 -11.50 -12.21
CA TYR A 134 9.86 -10.53 -12.97
C TYR A 134 10.00 -9.14 -12.37
N ASP A 135 9.97 -8.13 -13.23
CA ASP A 135 9.86 -6.73 -12.84
C ASP A 135 8.55 -6.14 -13.36
N ILE A 136 8.04 -5.14 -12.65
CA ILE A 136 6.95 -4.28 -13.10
C ILE A 136 7.54 -2.89 -13.33
N ILE A 137 7.32 -2.35 -14.52
CA ILE A 137 7.80 -1.02 -14.89
C ILE A 137 6.63 -0.13 -15.34
N ASP A 138 6.79 1.18 -15.18
CA ASP A 138 5.90 2.17 -15.81
C ASP A 138 6.19 2.23 -17.32
N LYS A 139 5.15 2.11 -18.15
CA LYS A 139 5.27 2.09 -19.61
C LYS A 139 5.81 3.40 -20.17
N ASN A 140 5.53 4.53 -19.50
CA ASN A 140 5.86 5.85 -19.99
C ASN A 140 7.29 6.25 -19.64
N SER A 141 7.63 6.24 -18.36
CA SER A 141 8.97 6.63 -17.87
C SER A 141 10.02 5.52 -17.96
N LYS A 142 9.58 4.26 -18.15
CA LYS A 142 10.42 3.05 -18.11
C LYS A 142 11.12 2.82 -16.76
N ILE A 143 10.65 3.48 -15.70
CA ILE A 143 11.15 3.29 -14.34
C ILE A 143 10.59 2.00 -13.75
N GLU A 144 11.46 1.20 -13.12
CA GLU A 144 11.08 0.01 -12.35
C GLU A 144 10.34 0.40 -11.05
N LEU A 145 9.11 -0.12 -10.92
CA LEU A 145 8.27 0.06 -9.75
C LEU A 145 8.45 -1.05 -8.71
N GLY A 146 8.81 -2.26 -9.15
CA GLY A 146 9.09 -3.35 -8.24
C GLY A 146 9.56 -4.63 -8.93
N SER A 147 10.38 -5.38 -8.19
CA SER A 147 10.86 -6.70 -8.58
C SER A 147 10.24 -7.81 -7.75
N TYR A 148 10.11 -8.99 -8.35
CA TYR A 148 9.51 -10.18 -7.78
C TYR A 148 10.35 -11.40 -8.14
N SER A 149 10.65 -12.23 -7.16
CA SER A 149 11.50 -13.40 -7.38
C SER A 149 11.07 -14.60 -6.56
N LEU A 150 11.17 -15.78 -7.16
CA LEU A 150 11.19 -17.05 -6.45
C LEU A 150 12.63 -17.33 -5.99
N LYS A 151 12.82 -17.46 -4.68
CA LYS A 151 14.12 -17.66 -4.05
C LYS A 151 14.14 -18.97 -3.27
N LYS A 152 15.35 -19.51 -3.09
CA LYS A 152 15.61 -20.65 -2.23
C LYS A 152 16.98 -20.48 -1.58
N TYR A 153 17.04 -20.70 -0.28
CA TYR A 153 18.28 -20.73 0.47
C TYR A 153 18.21 -21.84 1.50
N GLN A 154 19.19 -22.74 1.48
CA GLN A 154 19.19 -23.97 2.27
C GLN A 154 17.87 -24.76 2.08
N ASN A 155 17.12 -24.99 3.17
CA ASN A 155 15.87 -25.74 3.17
C ASN A 155 14.62 -24.86 3.06
N ILE A 156 14.78 -23.55 2.84
CA ILE A 156 13.68 -22.58 2.82
C ILE A 156 13.54 -22.04 1.40
N GLY A 157 12.32 -22.14 0.85
CA GLY A 157 11.91 -21.45 -0.36
C GLY A 157 10.94 -20.32 -0.01
N TRP A 158 10.98 -19.23 -0.75
CA TRP A 158 10.03 -18.13 -0.61
C TRP A 158 9.87 -17.37 -1.92
N ILE A 159 8.77 -16.66 -2.05
CA ILE A 159 8.61 -15.59 -3.04
C ILE A 159 8.79 -14.26 -2.30
N CYS A 160 9.59 -13.36 -2.83
CA CYS A 160 9.68 -11.98 -2.38
C CYS A 160 9.23 -11.03 -3.49
N GLY A 161 8.70 -9.88 -3.10
CA GLY A 161 8.19 -8.89 -4.05
C GLY A 161 8.01 -7.51 -3.45
N THR A 162 8.14 -6.48 -4.28
CA THR A 162 7.87 -5.10 -3.85
C THR A 162 6.37 -4.86 -3.78
N GLY A 163 5.85 -4.42 -2.64
CA GLY A 163 4.44 -4.00 -2.55
C GLY A 163 4.21 -2.59 -3.11
N CYS A 164 5.10 -1.66 -2.78
CA CYS A 164 5.11 -0.26 -3.23
C CYS A 164 6.41 0.38 -2.73
N ALA A 165 7.20 0.97 -3.62
CA ALA A 165 8.40 1.74 -3.25
C ALA A 165 8.20 3.24 -3.52
N GLU A 166 8.42 4.06 -2.49
CA GLU A 166 8.40 5.52 -2.59
C GLU A 166 9.82 6.06 -2.46
N PRO A 167 10.24 7.06 -3.27
CA PRO A 167 9.39 7.95 -4.06
C PRO A 167 9.08 7.48 -5.50
N ARG A 168 9.54 6.30 -5.93
CA ARG A 168 9.45 5.89 -7.36
C ARG A 168 8.04 5.92 -7.92
N LEU A 169 7.05 5.37 -7.20
CA LEU A 169 5.65 5.42 -7.66
C LEU A 169 5.14 6.86 -7.82
N THR A 170 5.41 7.71 -6.83
CA THR A 170 5.09 9.15 -6.89
C THR A 170 5.75 9.84 -8.09
N MET A 171 7.01 9.50 -8.39
CA MET A 171 7.73 10.06 -9.53
C MET A 171 7.10 9.64 -10.86
N CYS A 172 6.82 8.35 -11.06
CA CYS A 172 6.17 7.86 -12.27
C CYS A 172 4.81 8.54 -12.48
N TYR A 173 3.98 8.58 -11.43
CA TYR A 173 2.67 9.22 -11.50
C TYR A 173 2.77 10.70 -11.89
N ARG A 174 3.70 11.46 -11.29
CA ARG A 174 3.87 12.88 -11.63
C ARG A 174 4.34 13.09 -13.07
N LYS A 175 5.13 12.18 -13.62
CA LYS A 175 5.54 12.21 -15.03
C LYS A 175 4.41 11.85 -15.99
N SER A 176 3.46 11.00 -15.56
CA SER A 176 2.32 10.56 -16.37
C SER A 176 1.03 11.33 -16.11
N LYS A 177 0.98 12.23 -15.11
CA LYS A 177 -0.26 12.87 -14.64
C LYS A 177 -0.91 13.68 -15.78
N PRO A 178 -2.12 13.32 -16.24
CA PRO A 178 -2.87 14.18 -17.14
C PRO A 178 -3.24 15.50 -16.43
N ILE A 179 -3.35 16.59 -17.19
CA ILE A 179 -3.78 17.89 -16.63
C ILE A 179 -5.19 17.72 -16.06
N GLY A 180 -5.33 17.95 -14.77
CA GLY A 180 -6.59 17.91 -14.03
C GLY A 180 -6.59 18.96 -12.92
N TYR A 181 -7.72 19.10 -12.23
CA TYR A 181 -7.91 20.15 -11.22
C TYR A 181 -7.37 19.78 -9.83
N HIS A 182 -7.15 18.49 -9.57
CA HIS A 182 -6.57 18.00 -8.33
C HIS A 182 -5.05 18.15 -8.30
N GLU A 183 -4.48 18.56 -7.17
CA GLU A 183 -3.03 18.65 -6.99
C GLU A 183 -2.44 17.34 -6.45
N SER A 184 -3.16 16.66 -5.56
CA SER A 184 -2.74 15.39 -4.98
C SER A 184 -2.61 14.26 -6.01
N ILE A 185 -1.91 13.20 -5.59
CA ILE A 185 -1.88 11.92 -6.31
C ILE A 185 -3.09 11.12 -5.86
N ILE A 186 -4.07 11.02 -6.75
CA ILE A 186 -5.30 10.28 -6.50
C ILE A 186 -5.40 9.17 -7.56
N PRO A 187 -5.22 7.91 -7.16
CA PRO A 187 -5.29 6.79 -8.07
C PRO A 187 -6.71 6.56 -8.57
N LYS A 188 -6.84 6.17 -9.83
CA LYS A 188 -8.12 5.75 -10.41
C LYS A 188 -8.41 4.32 -9.99
N ARG A 189 -9.58 4.11 -9.39
CA ARG A 189 -10.03 2.85 -8.80
C ARG A 189 -11.14 2.24 -9.65
N VAL A 190 -11.31 0.93 -9.50
CA VAL A 190 -12.32 0.16 -10.24
C VAL A 190 -13.73 0.59 -9.81
N CYS A 191 -14.58 0.97 -10.77
CA CYS A 191 -15.99 1.30 -10.53
C CYS A 191 -16.71 0.16 -9.80
N GLY A 192 -17.64 0.52 -8.90
CA GLY A 192 -18.42 -0.43 -8.11
C GLY A 192 -17.63 -1.10 -6.97
N SER A 193 -16.33 -0.86 -6.84
CA SER A 193 -15.55 -1.26 -5.67
C SER A 193 -15.66 -0.22 -4.54
N TYR A 194 -15.50 -0.65 -3.28
CA TYR A 194 -15.44 0.29 -2.14
C TYR A 194 -14.26 1.27 -2.26
N ARG A 195 -13.19 0.90 -3.01
CA ARG A 195 -12.05 1.78 -3.25
C ARG A 195 -12.43 2.96 -4.14
N LYS A 196 -13.43 2.82 -5.02
CA LYS A 196 -13.95 3.96 -5.79
C LYS A 196 -14.60 5.01 -4.90
N ILE A 197 -15.34 4.59 -3.86
CA ILE A 197 -15.85 5.53 -2.84
C ILE A 197 -14.69 6.28 -2.15
N MET A 198 -13.59 5.57 -1.85
CA MET A 198 -12.41 6.20 -1.25
C MET A 198 -11.72 7.18 -2.21
N GLU A 199 -11.68 6.90 -3.52
CA GLU A 199 -11.18 7.82 -4.53
C GLU A 199 -11.95 9.14 -4.50
N GLU A 200 -13.29 9.10 -4.55
CA GLU A 200 -14.10 10.33 -4.53
C GLU A 200 -13.93 11.11 -3.21
N ILE A 201 -13.75 10.42 -2.08
CA ILE A 201 -13.45 11.07 -0.79
C ILE A 201 -12.08 11.75 -0.83
N ASP A 202 -11.09 11.13 -1.47
CA ASP A 202 -9.76 11.70 -1.65
C ASP A 202 -9.80 12.93 -2.57
N GLU A 203 -10.61 12.90 -3.64
CA GLU A 203 -10.85 14.04 -4.55
C GLU A 203 -11.54 15.19 -3.80
N PHE A 204 -12.53 14.87 -2.96
CA PHE A 204 -13.17 15.84 -2.07
C PHE A 204 -12.19 16.47 -1.06
N GLU A 205 -11.37 15.67 -0.39
CA GLU A 205 -10.38 16.16 0.57
C GLU A 205 -9.38 17.11 -0.12
N ASP A 206 -8.87 16.73 -1.30
CA ASP A 206 -7.99 17.60 -2.10
C ASP A 206 -8.68 18.91 -2.47
N ALA A 207 -9.95 18.87 -2.88
CA ALA A 207 -10.72 20.07 -3.21
C ALA A 207 -10.91 21.02 -2.01
N VAL A 208 -11.13 20.46 -0.81
CA VAL A 208 -11.23 21.23 0.44
C VAL A 208 -9.88 21.86 0.79
N LEU A 209 -8.78 21.11 0.67
CA LEU A 209 -7.43 21.60 0.96
C LEU A 209 -7.00 22.72 0.00
N LEU A 210 -7.51 22.72 -1.24
CA LEU A 210 -7.31 23.77 -2.24
C LEU A 210 -8.27 24.97 -2.08
N ASP A 211 -9.14 24.98 -1.05
CA ASP A 211 -10.22 25.96 -0.85
C ASP A 211 -11.13 26.14 -2.08
N ASN A 212 -11.29 25.08 -2.89
CA ASN A 212 -12.15 25.10 -4.06
C ASN A 212 -13.54 24.54 -3.73
N LYS A 213 -14.42 25.42 -3.25
CA LYS A 213 -15.76 25.06 -2.77
C LYS A 213 -16.65 24.43 -3.84
N VAL A 214 -16.53 24.85 -5.09
CA VAL A 214 -17.35 24.29 -6.19
C VAL A 214 -16.92 22.86 -6.47
N MET A 215 -15.61 22.64 -6.62
CA MET A 215 -15.05 21.29 -6.81
C MET A 215 -15.44 20.38 -5.64
N ALA A 216 -15.28 20.83 -4.40
CA ALA A 216 -15.67 20.05 -3.22
C ALA A 216 -17.15 19.61 -3.23
N LEU A 217 -18.07 20.45 -3.70
CA LEU A 217 -19.48 20.08 -3.81
C LEU A 217 -19.75 19.09 -4.96
N VAL A 218 -19.00 19.18 -6.05
CA VAL A 218 -19.05 18.22 -7.16
C VAL A 218 -18.55 16.86 -6.66
N GLU A 219 -17.40 16.81 -5.98
CA GLU A 219 -16.87 15.54 -5.46
C GLU A 219 -17.80 14.89 -4.44
N LEU A 220 -18.53 15.66 -3.63
CA LEU A 220 -19.57 15.11 -2.75
C LEU A 220 -20.73 14.45 -3.52
N SER A 221 -21.08 14.98 -4.69
CA SER A 221 -22.04 14.34 -5.58
C SER A 221 -21.49 13.04 -6.14
N ASP A 222 -20.20 13.02 -6.51
CA ASP A 222 -19.55 11.84 -7.06
C ASP A 222 -19.38 10.73 -6.01
N VAL A 223 -19.14 11.08 -4.74
CA VAL A 223 -19.21 10.14 -3.61
C VAL A 223 -20.57 9.41 -3.58
N LEU A 224 -21.69 10.12 -3.76
CA LEU A 224 -23.02 9.48 -3.77
C LEU A 224 -23.17 8.52 -4.96
N GLY A 225 -22.67 8.91 -6.14
CA GLY A 225 -22.65 8.05 -7.33
C GLY A 225 -21.81 6.79 -7.12
N ALA A 226 -20.63 6.92 -6.50
CA ALA A 226 -19.77 5.79 -6.18
C ALA A 226 -20.42 4.82 -5.17
N ILE A 227 -21.14 5.35 -4.17
CA ILE A 227 -21.91 4.52 -3.23
C ILE A 227 -23.03 3.77 -3.94
N GLU A 228 -23.78 4.44 -4.82
CA GLU A 228 -24.87 3.81 -5.58
C GLU A 228 -24.36 2.66 -6.47
N LEU A 229 -23.23 2.87 -7.17
CA LEU A 229 -22.58 1.82 -7.95
C LEU A 229 -22.12 0.64 -7.07
N TYR A 230 -21.51 0.93 -5.91
CA TYR A 230 -21.09 -0.11 -4.97
C TYR A 230 -22.27 -0.96 -4.49
N LEU A 231 -23.39 -0.33 -4.12
CA LEU A 231 -24.61 -1.02 -3.72
C LEU A 231 -25.16 -1.89 -4.85
N LYS A 232 -25.24 -1.36 -6.08
CA LYS A 232 -25.75 -2.09 -7.23
C LYS A 232 -24.98 -3.39 -7.50
N GLU A 233 -23.66 -3.37 -7.34
CA GLU A 233 -22.80 -4.53 -7.62
C GLU A 233 -22.71 -5.52 -6.45
N ASN A 234 -22.65 -5.03 -5.20
CA ASN A 234 -22.34 -5.86 -4.04
C ASN A 234 -23.56 -6.16 -3.15
N HIS A 235 -24.58 -5.31 -3.22
CA HIS A 235 -25.80 -5.40 -2.42
C HIS A 235 -27.05 -5.03 -3.24
N PRO A 236 -27.35 -5.77 -4.33
CA PRO A 236 -28.35 -5.36 -5.33
C PRO A 236 -29.79 -5.21 -4.79
N SER A 237 -30.05 -5.72 -3.57
CA SER A 237 -31.33 -5.56 -2.87
C SER A 237 -31.42 -4.31 -1.99
N ILE A 238 -30.34 -3.54 -1.86
CA ILE A 238 -30.25 -2.34 -1.01
C ILE A 238 -30.04 -1.11 -1.91
N SER A 239 -30.90 -0.10 -1.77
CA SER A 239 -30.76 1.16 -2.49
C SER A 239 -30.14 2.26 -1.63
N LEU A 240 -29.69 3.34 -2.27
CA LEU A 240 -29.26 4.55 -1.57
C LEU A 240 -30.38 5.13 -0.67
N ASN A 241 -31.64 4.98 -1.09
CA ASN A 241 -32.79 5.40 -0.29
C ASN A 241 -32.92 4.59 1.01
N ASP A 242 -32.54 3.31 1.01
CA ASP A 242 -32.55 2.49 2.22
C ASP A 242 -31.47 2.93 3.21
N LEU A 243 -30.29 3.34 2.71
CA LEU A 243 -29.27 3.99 3.53
C LEU A 243 -29.77 5.33 4.10
N ASN A 244 -30.48 6.14 3.31
CA ASN A 244 -31.08 7.40 3.77
C ASN A 244 -32.09 7.17 4.90
N LYS A 245 -32.97 6.18 4.78
CA LYS A 245 -33.90 5.80 5.87
C LYS A 245 -33.13 5.48 7.16
N MET A 246 -32.04 4.72 7.06
CA MET A 246 -31.21 4.38 8.22
C MET A 246 -30.48 5.61 8.79
N SER A 247 -30.03 6.52 7.93
CA SER A 247 -29.43 7.80 8.34
C SER A 247 -30.41 8.66 9.15
N PHE A 248 -31.67 8.80 8.69
CA PHE A 248 -32.72 9.50 9.45
C PHE A 248 -33.00 8.86 10.82
N LEU A 249 -33.09 7.54 10.89
CA LEU A 249 -33.27 6.82 12.16
C LEU A 249 -32.11 7.07 13.12
N THR A 250 -30.89 7.09 12.59
CA THR A 250 -29.65 7.34 13.33
C THR A 250 -29.58 8.79 13.82
N HIS A 251 -29.92 9.76 12.97
CA HIS A 251 -30.00 11.18 13.34
C HIS A 251 -31.00 11.42 14.48
N ARG A 252 -32.18 10.79 14.40
CA ARG A 252 -33.16 10.81 15.49
C ARG A 252 -32.62 10.19 16.78
N ALA A 253 -31.83 9.11 16.69
CA ALA A 253 -31.20 8.49 17.86
C ALA A 253 -30.12 9.39 18.51
N PHE A 254 -29.39 10.18 17.71
CA PHE A 254 -28.42 11.16 18.22
C PHE A 254 -29.12 12.32 18.93
N LEU A 255 -30.15 12.91 18.32
CA LEU A 255 -30.90 14.02 18.93
C LEU A 255 -31.63 13.62 20.22
N ASN A 256 -32.10 12.37 20.31
CA ASN A 256 -32.82 11.86 21.48
C ASN A 256 -31.90 11.39 22.62
N GLY A 257 -30.58 11.63 22.55
CA GLY A 257 -29.67 11.52 23.70
C GLY A 257 -29.39 10.11 24.23
N ARG A 258 -29.75 9.04 23.50
CA ARG A 258 -29.45 7.65 23.92
C ARG A 258 -27.96 7.27 23.80
N ARG A 259 -27.18 8.07 23.07
CA ARG A 259 -25.71 8.10 23.13
C ARG A 259 -25.30 9.39 23.83
N LYS A 260 -25.15 9.37 25.15
CA LYS A 260 -24.48 10.46 25.88
C LYS A 260 -23.00 10.44 25.47
N ASN A 261 -22.52 11.51 24.84
CA ASN A 261 -21.09 11.78 24.80
C ASN A 261 -20.64 12.06 26.24
N GLU A 262 -19.76 11.24 26.81
CA GLU A 262 -19.06 11.53 28.07
C GLU A 262 -17.96 12.59 27.89
N GLN A 263 -18.26 13.66 27.16
CA GLN A 263 -17.39 14.83 27.06
C GLN A 263 -18.20 16.05 27.50
N ASN A 264 -18.38 16.17 28.81
CA ASN A 264 -18.64 17.40 29.58
C ASN A 264 -18.89 17.03 31.05
N LYS A 265 -17.87 16.48 31.70
CA LYS A 265 -17.69 16.58 33.15
C LYS A 265 -16.32 17.20 33.34
N ASP A 266 -16.28 18.36 33.98
CA ASP A 266 -15.10 19.11 34.43
C ASP A 266 -14.97 20.52 33.85
N VAL A 267 -16.03 21.32 33.96
CA VAL A 267 -15.87 22.77 34.20
C VAL A 267 -16.97 23.19 35.18
N ASN A 268 -16.68 23.16 36.47
CA ASN A 268 -17.17 24.10 37.50
C ASN A 268 -16.91 23.53 38.89
N LEU A 269 -15.74 23.81 39.47
CA LEU A 269 -15.52 23.85 40.92
C LEU A 269 -14.25 24.68 41.19
N VAL A 270 -14.35 26.01 41.08
CA VAL A 270 -13.58 26.95 41.93
C VAL A 270 -14.42 28.23 42.13
N LYS A 271 -15.06 28.35 43.27
CA LYS A 271 -15.23 29.59 44.05
C LYS A 271 -15.21 29.23 45.52
#